data_AF-A0AAJ2U4I5-F1
#
_entry.id   AF-A0AAJ2U4I5-F1
#
_cell.length_a   1.000
_cell.length_b   1.000
_cell.length_c   1.000
_cell.angle_alpha   90.00
_cell.angle_beta   90.00
_cell.angle_gamma   90.00
#
_symmetry.space_group_name_H-M   'P 1'
#
loop_
_entity.id
_entity.type
_entity.pdbx_description
1 polymer ?
#
loop_
_entity_poly.entity_id
_entity_poly.type
_entity_poly.pdbx_seq_one_letter_code
_entity_poly.pdbx_strand_id
1 'polypeptide(L)' 'MLITPIVKKLAFKIGATDQPNLRKVHQKIMPRLGGLAIYISFLLGLLIMRPDTPYHEHEAIMVGGGIILLTGVL' A
#
# COMPACT_ATOMS: atom_id res chain seq x y z
N MET A 1 -5.06 11.36 1.89
CA MET A 1 -4.01 12.16 1.21
C MET A 1 -2.77 12.45 2.07
N LEU A 2 -2.74 12.15 3.38
CA LEU A 2 -1.53 12.31 4.22
C LEU A 2 -0.48 11.20 4.04
N ILE A 3 -0.91 9.95 3.90
CA ILE A 3 -0.01 8.79 3.75
C ILE A 3 0.61 8.73 2.34
N THR A 4 -0.14 9.17 1.33
CA THR A 4 0.28 9.16 -0.08
C THR A 4 1.62 9.87 -0.36
N PRO A 5 1.90 11.10 0.13
CA PRO A 5 3.21 11.73 -0.08
C PRO A 5 4.36 11.02 0.66
N ILE A 6 4.09 10.41 1.81
CA ILE A 6 5.10 9.64 2.56
C ILE A 6 5.49 8.39 1.77
N VAL A 7 4.50 7.64 1.32
CA VAL A 7 4.71 6.42 0.53
C VAL A 7 5.33 6.76 -0.84
N LYS A 8 4.99 7.90 -1.43
CA LYS A 8 5.66 8.41 -2.62
C LYS A 8 7.16 8.63 -2.37
N LYS A 9 7.54 9.34 -1.30
CA LYS A 9 8.96 9.54 -0.96
C LYS A 9 9.70 8.22 -0.73
N LEU A 10 9.06 7.27 -0.04
CA LEU A 10 9.60 5.94 0.18
C LEU A 10 9.82 5.19 -1.16
N ALA A 11 8.84 5.22 -2.06
CA ALA A 11 8.92 4.59 -3.37
C ALA A 11 10.12 5.11 -4.19
N PHE A 12 10.34 6.42 -4.19
CA PHE A 12 11.53 7.01 -4.83
C PHE A 12 12.83 6.62 -4.11
N LYS A 13 12.85 6.55 -2.78
CA LYS A 13 14.04 6.20 -1.99
C LYS A 13 14.50 4.76 -2.20
N ILE A 14 13.57 3.82 -2.30
CA ILE A 14 13.88 2.39 -2.48
C ILE A 14 13.90 1.98 -3.97
N GLY A 15 13.71 2.92 -4.89
CA GLY A 15 13.70 2.65 -6.34
C GLY A 15 12.46 1.90 -6.84
N ALA A 16 11.42 1.74 -6.01
CA ALA A 16 10.12 1.16 -6.36
C ALA A 16 9.32 2.15 -7.24
N THR A 17 9.91 2.47 -8.39
CA THR A 17 9.43 3.45 -9.35
C THR A 17 9.36 2.86 -10.74
N ASP A 18 8.40 3.33 -11.50
CA ASP A 18 8.17 2.94 -12.87
C ASP A 18 8.84 3.96 -13.80
N GLN A 19 9.79 3.50 -14.60
CA GLN A 19 10.45 4.35 -15.58
C GLN A 19 9.59 4.52 -16.83
N PRO A 20 9.57 5.73 -17.42
CA PRO A 20 8.89 5.96 -18.69
C PRO A 20 9.51 5.08 -19.79
N ASN A 21 8.67 4.58 -20.69
CA ASN A 21 9.08 3.79 -21.86
C ASN A 21 8.20 4.22 -23.04
N LEU A 22 8.62 3.92 -24.27
CA LEU A 22 7.91 4.25 -25.52
C LEU A 22 6.46 3.72 -25.57
N ARG A 23 6.14 2.72 -24.74
CA ARG A 23 4.79 2.14 -24.59
C ARG A 23 3.95 2.80 -23.48
N LYS A 24 4.50 3.74 -22.73
CA LYS A 24 3.84 4.38 -21.57
C LYS A 24 3.47 5.83 -21.90
N VAL A 25 2.23 6.20 -21.58
CA VAL A 25 1.71 7.56 -21.78
C VAL A 25 2.40 8.60 -20.86
N HIS A 26 2.91 8.15 -19.72
CA HIS A 26 3.59 9.02 -18.76
C HIS A 26 5.07 9.16 -19.12
N GLN A 27 5.53 10.41 -19.26
CA GLN A 27 6.93 10.75 -19.51
C GLN A 27 7.74 10.98 -18.22
N LYS A 28 7.10 10.91 -17.05
CA LYS A 28 7.72 11.11 -15.74
C LYS A 28 7.79 9.78 -14.98
N ILE A 29 8.77 9.68 -14.08
CA ILE A 29 8.92 8.52 -13.19
C ILE A 29 7.73 8.48 -12.21
N MET A 30 7.07 7.33 -12.11
CA MET A 30 5.86 7.14 -11.29
C MET A 30 6.13 6.20 -10.10
N PRO A 31 5.70 6.52 -8.87
CA PRO A 31 5.85 5.62 -7.73
C PRO A 31 4.93 4.40 -7.86
N ARG A 32 5.42 3.18 -7.53
CA ARG A 32 4.65 1.92 -7.68
C ARG A 32 4.02 1.40 -6.39
N LEU A 33 4.30 2.01 -5.25
CA LEU A 33 3.83 1.54 -3.93
C LEU A 33 2.43 2.03 -3.53
N GLY A 34 1.49 2.16 -4.48
CA GLY A 34 0.14 2.65 -4.20
C GLY A 34 -0.64 1.76 -3.21
N GLY A 35 -0.54 0.43 -3.38
CA GLY A 35 -1.19 -0.54 -2.49
C GLY A 35 -0.73 -0.46 -1.04
N LEU A 36 0.55 -0.14 -0.81
CA LEU A 36 1.11 0.04 0.53
C LEU A 36 0.43 1.21 1.26
N ALA A 37 0.15 2.31 0.56
CA ALA A 37 -0.54 3.46 1.15
C ALA A 37 -1.99 3.11 1.58
N ILE A 38 -2.68 2.30 0.78
CA ILE A 38 -4.04 1.85 1.08
C ILE A 38 -4.04 0.92 2.28
N TYR A 39 -3.13 -0.06 2.29
CA TYR A 39 -3.03 -1.04 3.38
C TYR A 39 -2.69 -0.39 4.73
N ILE A 40 -1.75 0.55 4.77
CA ILE A 40 -1.44 1.31 6.00
C ILE A 40 -2.65 2.11 6.48
N SER A 41 -3.39 2.74 5.56
CA SER A 41 -4.59 3.51 5.90
C SER A 41 -5.68 2.60 6.51
N PHE A 42 -5.84 1.41 5.95
CA PHE A 42 -6.76 0.40 6.46
C PHE A 42 -6.38 -0.10 7.86
N LEU A 43 -5.10 -0.42 8.09
CA LEU A 43 -4.61 -0.84 9.42
C LEU A 43 -4.84 0.23 10.49
N LEU A 44 -4.59 1.51 10.16
CA LEU A 44 -4.88 2.61 11.08
C LEU A 44 -6.37 2.72 11.38
N GLY A 45 -7.24 2.53 10.38
CA GLY A 45 -8.68 2.49 10.59
C GLY A 45 -9.10 1.39 11.55
N LEU A 46 -8.59 0.16 11.36
CA LEU A 46 -8.83 -0.96 12.29
C LEU A 46 -8.32 -0.67 13.71
N LEU A 47 -7.13 -0.08 13.84
CA LEU A 47 -6.52 0.24 15.14
C LEU A 47 -7.35 1.28 15.93
N ILE A 48 -7.94 2.25 15.23
CA ILE A 48 -8.78 3.29 15.84
C ILE A 48 -10.15 2.74 16.20
N MET A 49 -10.77 2.00 15.28
CA MET A 49 -12.15 1.54 15.43
C MET A 49 -12.26 0.36 16.41
N ARG A 50 -11.20 -0.44 16.55
CA ARG A 50 -11.11 -1.65 17.40
C ARG A 50 -12.44 -2.41 17.48
N PRO A 51 -12.93 -2.95 16.36
CA PRO A 51 -14.18 -3.69 16.39
C PRO A 51 -14.05 -4.88 17.34
N ASP A 52 -14.86 -4.93 18.39
CA ASP A 52 -14.94 -6.11 19.24
C ASP A 52 -15.85 -7.13 18.57
N THR A 53 -15.24 -8.09 17.86
CA THR A 53 -15.97 -9.24 17.32
C THR A 53 -15.51 -10.53 17.98
N PRO A 54 -16.43 -11.44 18.29
CA PRO A 54 -16.09 -12.71 18.94
C PRO A 54 -15.25 -13.67 18.06
N TYR A 55 -15.10 -13.42 16.76
CA TYR A 55 -14.51 -14.37 15.80
C TYR A 55 -13.13 -14.00 15.24
N HIS A 56 -12.38 -13.07 15.85
CA HIS A 56 -11.03 -12.68 15.38
C HIS A 56 -10.92 -12.39 13.86
N GLU A 57 -12.00 -11.93 13.22
CA GLU A 57 -12.08 -11.80 11.75
C GLU A 57 -11.05 -10.80 11.20
N HIS A 58 -10.72 -9.79 12.01
CA HIS A 58 -9.81 -8.70 11.66
C HIS A 58 -8.40 -9.24 11.46
N GLU A 59 -8.01 -10.23 12.26
CA GLU A 59 -6.69 -10.86 12.16
C GLU A 59 -6.54 -11.57 10.83
N ALA A 60 -7.57 -12.31 10.40
CA ALA A 60 -7.58 -12.97 9.10
C ALA A 60 -7.50 -11.95 7.94
N ILE A 61 -8.22 -10.84 8.01
CA ILE A 61 -8.20 -9.79 6.99
C ILE A 61 -6.82 -9.08 6.95
N MET A 62 -6.21 -8.82 8.10
CA MET A 62 -4.86 -8.26 8.17
C MET A 62 -3.82 -9.20 7.55
N VAL A 63 -3.86 -10.49 7.91
CA VAL A 63 -2.92 -11.48 7.35
C VAL A 63 -3.13 -11.66 5.85
N GLY A 64 -4.38 -11.85 5.40
CA GLY A 64 -4.70 -12.00 3.98
C GLY A 64 -4.36 -10.76 3.15
N GLY A 65 -4.69 -9.57 3.64
CA GLY A 65 -4.32 -8.30 3.02
C GLY A 65 -2.80 -8.11 2.94
N GLY A 66 -2.08 -8.52 3.99
CA GLY A 66 -0.61 -8.53 4.01
C GLY A 66 -0.01 -9.44 2.93
N ILE A 67 -0.58 -10.64 2.75
CA ILE A 67 -0.14 -11.57 1.68
C ILE A 67 -0.36 -10.94 0.31
N ILE A 68 -1.55 -10.41 0.03
CA ILE A 68 -1.85 -9.75 -1.26
C ILE A 68 -0.90 -8.59 -1.53
N LEU A 69 -0.60 -7.78 -0.51
CA LEU A 69 0.35 -6.68 -0.62
C LEU A 69 1.76 -7.19 -0.96
N LEU A 70 2.25 -8.20 -0.25
CA LEU A 70 3.59 -8.77 -0.49
C LEU A 70 3.69 -9.37 -1.89
N THR A 71 2.69 -10.13 -2.32
CA THR A 71 2.64 -10.70 -3.68
C THR A 71 2.57 -9.62 -4.75
N GLY A 72 1.84 -8.53 -4.51
CA GLY A 72 1.73 -7.43 -5.48
C GLY A 72 2.95 -6.50 -5.54
N VAL A 73 3.83 -6.55 -4.53
CA VAL A 73 5.09 -5.77 -4.49
C VAL A 73 6.26 -6.55 -5.08
N LEU A 74 6.23 -7.89 -5.04
CA LEU A 74 7.21 -8.78 -5.65
C LEU A 74 7.27 -8.61 -7.18
#